data_AF-A0A4R5KKK3-F1
#
_entry.id   AF-A0A4R5KKK3-F1
#
_cell.length_a   1.000
_cell.length_b   1.000
_cell.length_c   1.000
_cell.angle_alpha   90.00
_cell.angle_beta   90.00
_cell.angle_gamma   90.00
#
_symmetry.space_group_name_H-M   'P 1'
#
loop_
_entity.id
_entity.type
_entity.pdbx_description
1 polymer ?
#
loop_
_entity_poly.entity_id
_entity_poly.type
_entity_poly.pdbx_seq_one_letter_code
_entity_poly.pdbx_strand_id
1 'polypeptide(L)'
;MLPRVRSKNFMLKRFNIKFIGSLAAIGLSLGFPIVAGPTQATVSFAVLLATCGFCIFRLRSSAGRALEGSSALVVLLIAAIYAIGLVDRPGPVFGINPTGEDYQLTAIGLVSLLAGALITTTFRRQLSARSHAPAAFPRVAFGRDHRLVVIAILAMAAALLNYATGGIPILSDDVDGSRFAGNYGILGRFWPLILPILQVVVIVASTRILARNSGRRWLFLGLLALLFLLLSGGRSLFVIPLIAIGLLTVDFLRPRFRTILLSAIGGFAIIGAFGYARTLGSSGSQASISYLGTREQDSWFGALDISLQTGPRVMSAAREVIHDNFLSGQFFWADLQNFLGLQVSPSDRLVTVLLDRQPDQVGGLPPTIFGGLYLDWGMFGVILGAFVIGGLLEFFRARGLAKLNLPNIVWSYYFLAYILMSVYSYVGAKPNLLFAAVVCLFAFDRDKGVFSENSNGFKVSRVPGRGGGAPTGFDGRPN
;
A
#
# COMPACT_ATOMS: atom_id res chain seq x y z
N MET A 1 -21.59 -3.67 -47.30
CA MET A 1 -21.54 -2.77 -46.14
C MET A 1 -20.20 -2.93 -45.42
N LEU A 2 -19.26 -2.01 -45.64
CA LEU A 2 -17.98 -1.99 -44.93
C LEU A 2 -18.18 -1.41 -43.51
N PRO A 3 -17.64 -2.03 -42.45
CA PRO A 3 -17.74 -1.48 -41.11
C PRO A 3 -16.93 -0.18 -41.05
N ARG A 4 -17.60 0.93 -40.72
CA ARG A 4 -16.97 2.22 -40.42
C ARG A 4 -15.88 2.01 -39.39
N VAL A 5 -14.62 2.15 -39.81
CA VAL A 5 -13.48 2.39 -38.94
C VAL A 5 -13.74 3.74 -38.26
N ARG A 6 -14.45 3.73 -37.13
CA ARG A 6 -14.56 4.90 -36.25
C ARG A 6 -13.16 5.18 -35.70
N SER A 7 -12.47 6.04 -36.43
CA SER A 7 -11.26 6.79 -36.11
C SER A 7 -10.83 6.70 -34.64
N LYS A 8 -9.79 5.90 -34.38
CA LYS A 8 -9.05 5.88 -33.10
C LYS A 8 -8.60 7.29 -32.69
N ASN A 9 -8.44 8.21 -33.65
CA ASN A 9 -8.07 9.61 -33.41
C ASN A 9 -9.16 10.42 -32.70
N PHE A 10 -10.44 10.04 -32.83
CA PHE A 10 -11.54 10.77 -32.17
C PHE A 10 -11.62 10.48 -30.67
N MET A 11 -11.35 9.23 -30.26
CA MET A 11 -11.25 8.88 -28.84
C MET A 11 -10.00 9.46 -28.18
N LEU A 12 -8.86 9.48 -28.89
CA LEU A 12 -7.63 10.14 -28.42
C LEU A 12 -7.80 11.66 -28.25
N LYS A 13 -8.46 12.35 -29.19
CA LYS A 13 -8.75 13.79 -29.05
C LYS A 13 -9.68 14.09 -27.87
N ARG A 14 -10.75 13.30 -27.66
CA ARG A 14 -11.64 13.48 -26.50
C ARG A 14 -10.96 13.16 -25.17
N PHE A 15 -10.05 12.18 -25.14
CA PHE A 15 -9.28 11.84 -23.94
C PHE A 15 -8.28 12.96 -23.60
N ASN A 16 -7.53 13.47 -24.58
CA ASN A 16 -6.60 14.59 -24.38
C ASN A 16 -7.32 15.88 -23.95
N ILE A 17 -8.46 16.22 -24.54
CA ILE A 17 -9.22 17.43 -24.15
C ILE A 17 -9.76 17.31 -22.71
N LYS A 18 -10.26 16.14 -22.31
CA LYS A 18 -10.73 15.92 -20.92
C LYS A 18 -9.59 15.83 -19.91
N PHE A 19 -8.44 15.27 -20.31
CA PHE A 19 -7.23 15.19 -19.49
C PHE A 19 -6.63 16.59 -19.26
N ILE A 20 -6.51 17.39 -20.32
CA ILE A 20 -6.08 18.79 -20.25
C ILE A 20 -7.08 19.60 -19.41
N GLY A 21 -8.39 19.41 -19.58
CA GLY A 21 -9.41 20.07 -18.76
C GLY A 21 -9.34 19.67 -17.28
N SER A 22 -8.98 18.42 -16.96
CA SER A 22 -8.80 17.95 -15.59
C SER A 22 -7.52 18.51 -14.97
N LEU A 23 -6.41 18.54 -15.72
CA LEU A 23 -5.15 19.16 -15.29
C LEU A 23 -5.28 20.67 -15.13
N ALA A 24 -6.05 21.34 -15.99
CA ALA A 24 -6.35 22.77 -15.88
C ALA A 24 -7.24 23.07 -14.67
N ALA A 25 -8.24 22.23 -14.39
CA ALA A 25 -9.06 22.36 -13.17
C ALA A 25 -8.23 22.12 -11.90
N ILE A 26 -7.31 21.15 -11.93
CA ILE A 26 -6.36 20.90 -10.84
C ILE A 26 -5.40 22.09 -10.68
N GLY A 27 -4.83 22.62 -11.77
CA GLY A 27 -3.98 23.80 -11.75
C GLY A 27 -4.69 25.06 -11.24
N LEU A 28 -5.94 25.28 -11.63
CA LEU A 28 -6.78 26.36 -11.11
C LEU A 28 -7.10 26.18 -9.62
N SER A 29 -7.32 24.94 -9.16
CA SER A 29 -7.50 24.65 -7.73
C SER A 29 -6.21 24.75 -6.91
N LEU A 30 -5.03 24.61 -7.54
CA LEU A 30 -3.72 24.82 -6.91
C LEU A 30 -3.32 26.30 -6.82
N GLY A 31 -3.85 27.16 -7.71
CA GLY A 31 -3.66 28.61 -7.63
C GLY A 31 -4.45 29.30 -6.50
N PHE A 32 -5.58 28.70 -6.08
CA PHE A 32 -6.43 29.21 -5.00
C PHE A 32 -5.81 29.19 -3.58
N PRO A 33 -5.14 28.11 -3.13
CA PRO A 33 -4.55 28.06 -1.78
C PRO A 33 -3.30 28.94 -1.62
N ILE A 34 -2.75 29.53 -2.69
CA ILE A 34 -1.58 30.42 -2.62
C ILE A 34 -1.93 31.76 -1.96
N VAL A 35 -3.22 32.13 -1.91
CA VAL A 35 -3.68 33.47 -1.49
C VAL A 35 -4.63 33.42 -0.26
N ALA A 36 -4.90 32.24 0.28
CA ALA A 36 -6.09 32.01 1.10
C ALA A 36 -5.77 31.58 2.56
N GLY A 37 -6.53 32.10 3.53
CA GLY A 37 -6.37 31.80 4.96
C GLY A 37 -6.72 30.35 5.35
N PRO A 38 -6.51 29.94 6.63
CA PRO A 38 -6.57 28.54 7.08
C PRO A 38 -7.89 27.82 6.75
N THR A 39 -9.02 28.50 6.93
CA THR A 39 -10.37 27.98 6.65
C THR A 39 -10.65 27.81 5.16
N GLN A 40 -10.03 28.63 4.31
CA GLN A 40 -10.14 28.51 2.86
C GLN A 40 -9.23 27.41 2.32
N ALA A 41 -8.07 27.17 2.95
CA ALA A 41 -7.20 26.03 2.64
C ALA A 41 -7.89 24.68 2.90
N THR A 42 -8.70 24.56 3.96
CA THR A 42 -9.51 23.36 4.24
C THR A 42 -10.54 23.09 3.13
N VAL A 43 -11.20 24.14 2.64
CA VAL A 43 -12.19 24.05 1.55
C VAL A 43 -11.50 23.72 0.22
N SER A 44 -10.39 24.38 -0.12
CA SER A 44 -9.60 24.08 -1.32
C SER A 44 -9.04 22.66 -1.29
N PHE A 45 -8.63 22.16 -0.12
CA PHE A 45 -8.19 20.77 0.04
C PHE A 45 -9.36 19.79 -0.14
N ALA A 46 -10.54 20.08 0.41
CA ALA A 46 -11.74 19.29 0.18
C ALA A 46 -12.17 19.26 -1.30
N VAL A 47 -12.06 20.40 -2.01
CA VAL A 47 -12.30 20.49 -3.46
C VAL A 47 -11.23 19.74 -4.24
N LEU A 48 -9.97 19.78 -3.82
CA LEU A 48 -8.89 18.99 -4.43
C LEU A 48 -9.18 17.50 -4.29
N LEU A 49 -9.55 17.02 -3.10
CA LEU A 49 -9.92 15.63 -2.86
C LEU A 49 -11.16 15.21 -3.66
N ALA A 50 -12.17 16.08 -3.72
CA ALA A 50 -13.36 15.84 -4.52
C ALA A 50 -13.01 15.78 -6.02
N THR A 51 -12.13 16.66 -6.50
CA THR A 51 -11.62 16.67 -7.87
C THR A 51 -10.75 15.44 -8.16
N CYS A 52 -9.89 15.03 -7.23
CA CYS A 52 -9.06 13.83 -7.35
C CYS A 52 -9.91 12.57 -7.38
N GLY A 53 -10.88 12.46 -6.46
CA GLY A 53 -11.88 11.40 -6.43
C GLY A 53 -12.74 11.38 -7.69
N PHE A 54 -13.17 12.55 -8.17
CA PHE A 54 -13.94 12.72 -9.39
C PHE A 54 -13.11 12.37 -10.63
N CYS A 55 -11.84 12.74 -10.73
CA CYS A 55 -10.94 12.41 -11.83
C CYS A 55 -10.65 10.90 -11.86
N ILE A 56 -10.39 10.27 -10.70
CA ILE A 56 -10.26 8.81 -10.58
C ILE A 56 -11.56 8.12 -11.02
N PHE A 57 -12.72 8.65 -10.59
CA PHE A 57 -14.04 8.12 -10.93
C PHE A 57 -14.39 8.29 -12.43
N ARG A 58 -14.17 9.48 -13.01
CA ARG A 58 -14.47 9.83 -14.41
C ARG A 58 -13.55 9.16 -15.41
N LEU A 59 -12.25 9.02 -15.09
CA LEU A 59 -11.32 8.28 -15.95
C LEU A 59 -11.63 6.78 -15.98
N ARG A 60 -12.38 6.27 -15.00
CA ARG A 60 -12.82 4.87 -14.88
C ARG A 60 -14.22 4.59 -15.43
N SER A 61 -15.12 5.59 -15.55
CA SER A 61 -16.48 5.37 -16.06
C SER A 61 -16.60 5.28 -17.60
N SER A 62 -15.55 5.60 -18.35
CA SER A 62 -15.59 5.65 -19.82
C SER A 62 -15.30 4.32 -20.54
N ALA A 63 -15.05 3.22 -19.80
CA ALA A 63 -14.72 1.90 -20.39
C ALA A 63 -15.67 0.74 -19.99
N GLY A 64 -16.81 1.01 -19.33
CA GLY A 64 -17.84 0.00 -19.09
C GLY A 64 -17.43 -1.19 -18.20
N ARG A 65 -16.40 -1.05 -17.36
CA ARG A 65 -15.98 -2.09 -16.40
C ARG A 65 -15.81 -1.48 -15.00
N ALA A 66 -16.43 -2.12 -14.01
CA ALA A 66 -16.34 -1.76 -12.61
C ALA A 66 -14.88 -1.70 -12.12
N LEU A 67 -14.53 -0.62 -11.41
CA LEU A 67 -13.35 -0.43 -10.54
C LEU A 67 -12.03 -1.03 -11.08
N GLU A 68 -11.39 -0.37 -12.04
CA GLU A 68 -10.01 -0.72 -12.44
C GLU A 68 -8.97 -0.23 -11.43
N GLY A 69 -8.72 -0.95 -10.32
CA GLY A 69 -7.38 -1.00 -9.72
C GLY A 69 -7.23 -0.67 -8.23
N SER A 70 -6.50 -1.51 -7.50
CA SER A 70 -5.94 -1.27 -6.16
C SER A 70 -5.08 0.00 -6.06
N SER A 71 -4.38 0.42 -7.11
CA SER A 71 -3.52 1.63 -7.10
C SER A 71 -4.30 2.91 -6.81
N ALA A 72 -5.47 3.12 -7.43
CA ALA A 72 -6.25 4.32 -7.10
C ALA A 72 -7.01 4.19 -5.78
N LEU A 73 -7.26 2.97 -5.28
CA LEU A 73 -7.72 2.80 -3.89
C LEU A 73 -6.62 3.26 -2.93
N VAL A 74 -5.36 2.89 -3.18
CA VAL A 74 -4.22 3.41 -2.42
C VAL A 74 -4.21 4.93 -2.47
N VAL A 75 -4.18 5.56 -3.66
CA VAL A 75 -4.16 7.03 -3.79
C VAL A 75 -5.34 7.69 -3.07
N LEU A 76 -6.55 7.14 -3.16
CA LEU A 76 -7.72 7.66 -2.46
C LEU A 76 -7.58 7.56 -0.94
N LEU A 77 -7.04 6.45 -0.44
CA LEU A 77 -6.78 6.27 0.99
C LEU A 77 -5.67 7.22 1.48
N ILE A 78 -4.59 7.41 0.71
CA ILE A 78 -3.56 8.43 1.01
C ILE A 78 -4.24 9.80 1.17
N ALA A 79 -5.03 10.19 0.17
CA ALA A 79 -5.71 11.46 0.14
C ALA A 79 -6.67 11.63 1.34
N ALA A 80 -7.45 10.60 1.67
CA ALA A 80 -8.35 10.60 2.82
C ALA A 80 -7.61 10.69 4.17
N ILE A 81 -6.50 9.97 4.33
CA ILE A 81 -5.68 10.02 5.55
C ILE A 81 -5.13 11.43 5.76
N TYR A 82 -4.60 12.07 4.73
CA TYR A 82 -4.14 13.47 4.84
C TYR A 82 -5.29 14.45 5.08
N ALA A 83 -6.46 14.21 4.48
CA ALA A 83 -7.65 15.04 4.69
C ALA A 83 -8.09 15.08 6.14
N ILE A 84 -8.18 13.91 6.76
CA ILE A 84 -8.55 13.77 8.16
C ILE A 84 -7.41 14.27 9.05
N GLY A 85 -6.20 13.86 8.70
CA GLY A 85 -4.99 14.19 9.43
C GLY A 85 -4.79 15.69 9.54
N LEU A 86 -4.95 16.48 8.46
CA LEU A 86 -4.68 17.92 8.44
C LEU A 86 -5.78 18.81 9.07
N VAL A 87 -6.92 18.27 9.51
CA VAL A 87 -7.97 19.12 10.11
C VAL A 87 -7.47 19.77 11.41
N ASP A 88 -7.68 21.07 11.57
CA ASP A 88 -7.37 21.80 12.81
C ASP A 88 -8.19 21.27 13.98
N ARG A 89 -7.57 21.14 15.16
CA ARG A 89 -8.21 20.61 16.36
C ARG A 89 -8.03 21.56 17.56
N PRO A 90 -9.00 21.60 18.50
CA PRO A 90 -8.88 22.37 19.74
C PRO A 90 -7.88 21.77 20.76
N GLY A 91 -7.36 20.56 20.52
CA GLY A 91 -6.31 19.93 21.32
C GLY A 91 -5.32 19.16 20.44
N PRO A 92 -4.52 19.85 19.60
CA PRO A 92 -3.73 19.18 18.59
C PRO A 92 -2.61 18.31 19.19
N VAL A 93 -2.22 17.29 18.42
CA VAL A 93 -1.03 16.49 18.75
C VAL A 93 0.20 17.40 18.80
N PHE A 94 0.98 17.29 19.87
CA PHE A 94 2.13 18.16 20.16
C PHE A 94 1.83 19.66 20.31
N GLY A 95 0.56 20.06 20.40
CA GLY A 95 0.20 21.48 20.46
C GLY A 95 0.32 22.20 19.11
N ILE A 96 0.46 21.47 18.01
CA ILE A 96 0.75 22.02 16.68
C ILE A 96 -0.45 21.80 15.77
N ASN A 97 -1.03 22.89 15.27
CA ASN A 97 -2.01 22.82 14.18
C ASN A 97 -1.31 22.99 12.83
N PRO A 98 -1.80 22.33 11.76
CA PRO A 98 -1.26 22.51 10.42
C PRO A 98 -1.34 23.95 9.95
N THR A 99 -0.31 24.37 9.23
CA THR A 99 -0.20 25.69 8.63
C THR A 99 -0.68 25.66 7.17
N GLY A 100 -0.95 26.83 6.58
CA GLY A 100 -1.31 26.94 5.15
C GLY A 100 -0.31 26.25 4.21
N GLU A 101 0.97 26.29 4.55
CA GLU A 101 2.05 25.64 3.81
C GLU A 101 1.95 24.11 3.86
N ASP A 102 1.49 23.52 4.97
CA ASP A 102 1.30 22.07 5.10
C ASP A 102 0.18 21.56 4.18
N TYR A 103 -0.90 22.36 4.04
CA TYR A 103 -1.96 22.09 3.08
C TYR A 103 -1.47 22.20 1.64
N GLN A 104 -0.68 23.23 1.31
CA GLN A 104 -0.10 23.42 -0.03
C GLN A 104 0.85 22.27 -0.40
N LEU A 105 1.77 21.92 0.49
CA LEU A 105 2.72 20.83 0.31
C LEU A 105 1.99 19.51 0.04
N THR A 106 0.96 19.22 0.85
CA THR A 106 0.16 18.01 0.69
C THR A 106 -0.64 18.02 -0.61
N ALA A 107 -1.22 19.16 -1.00
CA ALA A 107 -1.95 19.31 -2.25
C ALA A 107 -1.03 19.07 -3.46
N ILE A 108 0.14 19.69 -3.48
CA ILE A 108 1.16 19.52 -4.52
C ILE A 108 1.63 18.06 -4.58
N GLY A 109 1.89 17.44 -3.43
CA GLY A 109 2.25 16.03 -3.33
C GLY A 109 1.18 15.09 -3.90
N LEU A 110 -0.09 15.29 -3.53
CA LEU A 110 -1.22 14.49 -4.04
C LEU A 110 -1.43 14.66 -5.54
N VAL A 111 -1.33 15.89 -6.06
CA VAL A 111 -1.44 16.15 -7.51
C VAL A 111 -0.29 15.50 -8.27
N SER A 112 0.94 15.61 -7.76
CA SER A 112 2.12 15.01 -8.37
C SER A 112 2.03 13.48 -8.37
N LEU A 113 1.59 12.89 -7.26
CA LEU A 113 1.30 11.46 -7.12
C LEU A 113 0.28 10.98 -8.17
N LEU A 114 -0.82 11.72 -8.32
CA LEU A 114 -1.85 11.43 -9.32
C LEU A 114 -1.31 11.56 -10.75
N ALA A 115 -0.57 12.63 -11.04
CA ALA A 115 0.03 12.84 -12.35
C ALA A 115 0.95 11.68 -12.73
N GLY A 116 1.81 11.23 -11.81
CA GLY A 116 2.68 10.07 -12.00
C GLY A 116 1.91 8.78 -12.29
N ALA A 117 0.87 8.50 -11.52
CA ALA A 117 0.01 7.33 -11.72
C ALA A 117 -0.75 7.39 -13.07
N LEU A 118 -1.25 8.57 -13.43
CA LEU A 118 -1.99 8.79 -14.67
C LEU A 118 -1.11 8.69 -15.92
N ILE A 119 0.05 9.35 -15.92
CA ILE A 119 1.00 9.32 -17.04
C ILE A 119 1.51 7.89 -17.27
N THR A 120 1.80 7.16 -16.19
CA THR A 120 2.21 5.75 -16.30
C THR A 120 1.08 4.89 -16.87
N THR A 121 -0.17 5.14 -16.45
CA THR A 121 -1.34 4.45 -17.00
C THR A 121 -1.53 4.72 -18.49
N THR A 122 -1.42 5.98 -18.93
CA THR A 122 -1.62 6.37 -20.33
C THR A 122 -0.50 5.84 -21.23
N PHE A 123 0.76 5.99 -20.81
CA PHE A 123 1.92 5.46 -21.52
C PHE A 123 1.81 3.94 -21.68
N ARG A 124 1.44 3.23 -20.60
CA ARG A 124 1.20 1.77 -20.68
C ARG A 124 0.04 1.44 -21.61
N ARG A 125 -1.09 2.16 -21.55
CA ARG A 125 -2.23 1.92 -22.45
C ARG A 125 -1.84 2.12 -23.91
N GLN A 126 -0.98 3.08 -24.24
CA GLN A 126 -0.47 3.27 -25.58
C GLN A 126 0.41 2.10 -26.04
N LEU A 127 1.28 1.59 -25.16
CA LEU A 127 2.12 0.42 -25.43
C LEU A 127 1.31 -0.88 -25.52
N SER A 128 0.38 -1.10 -24.59
CA SER A 128 -0.46 -2.31 -24.47
C SER A 128 -1.69 -2.31 -25.37
N ALA A 129 -2.06 -1.21 -26.02
CA ALA A 129 -3.07 -1.21 -27.08
C ALA A 129 -2.67 -2.10 -28.28
N ARG A 130 -1.42 -2.59 -28.30
CA ARG A 130 -0.92 -3.62 -29.21
C ARG A 130 -1.06 -5.06 -28.66
N SER A 131 -1.41 -5.26 -27.40
CA SER A 131 -1.37 -6.58 -26.74
C SER A 131 -2.51 -6.80 -25.72
N HIS A 132 -3.58 -7.42 -26.22
CA HIS A 132 -4.47 -8.39 -25.55
C HIS A 132 -5.42 -7.92 -24.43
N ALA A 133 -6.66 -8.42 -24.52
CA ALA A 133 -7.74 -8.17 -23.58
C ALA A 133 -7.45 -8.81 -22.20
N PRO A 134 -7.88 -8.21 -21.08
CA PRO A 134 -7.75 -8.85 -19.77
C PRO A 134 -8.70 -10.05 -19.70
N ALA A 135 -8.13 -11.25 -19.67
CA ALA A 135 -8.87 -12.49 -19.46
C ALA A 135 -9.46 -12.54 -18.05
N ALA A 136 -10.64 -13.15 -17.93
CA ALA A 136 -11.23 -13.52 -16.65
C ALA A 136 -10.26 -14.42 -15.88
N PHE A 137 -10.12 -14.15 -14.57
CA PHE A 137 -9.33 -14.90 -13.58
C PHE A 137 -8.30 -15.86 -14.20
N PRO A 138 -7.17 -15.33 -14.69
CA PRO A 138 -6.20 -16.20 -15.31
C PRO A 138 -5.62 -17.13 -14.24
N ARG A 139 -5.47 -18.41 -14.59
CA ARG A 139 -4.90 -19.42 -13.70
C ARG A 139 -3.52 -18.94 -13.25
N VAL A 140 -3.41 -18.47 -12.00
CA VAL A 140 -2.12 -18.10 -11.41
C VAL A 140 -1.22 -19.31 -11.52
N ALA A 141 -0.07 -19.15 -12.18
CA ALA A 141 0.88 -20.24 -12.35
C ALA A 141 1.54 -20.50 -10.99
N PHE A 142 1.05 -21.51 -10.28
CA PHE A 142 1.66 -22.02 -9.06
C PHE A 142 2.73 -23.03 -9.46
N GLY A 143 3.92 -22.54 -9.81
CA GLY A 143 5.07 -23.39 -10.10
C GLY A 143 5.47 -24.26 -8.90
N ARG A 144 6.51 -25.09 -9.08
CA ARG A 144 7.20 -25.68 -7.94
C ARG A 144 7.80 -24.53 -7.13
N ASP A 145 7.17 -24.18 -6.02
CA ASP A 145 7.56 -23.02 -5.18
C ASP A 145 8.53 -23.39 -4.05
N HIS A 146 9.28 -24.48 -4.20
CA HIS A 146 10.36 -24.92 -3.31
C HIS A 146 11.27 -23.79 -2.81
N ARG A 147 11.67 -22.84 -3.67
CA ARG A 147 12.50 -21.69 -3.26
C ARG A 147 11.82 -20.78 -2.23
N LEU A 148 10.52 -20.48 -2.40
CA LEU A 148 9.77 -19.67 -1.44
C LEU A 148 9.62 -20.39 -0.10
N VAL A 149 9.46 -21.72 -0.12
CA VAL A 149 9.42 -22.54 1.10
C VAL A 149 10.75 -22.48 1.84
N VAL A 150 11.88 -22.64 1.14
CA VAL A 150 13.22 -22.54 1.74
C VAL A 150 13.44 -21.15 2.36
N ILE A 151 13.10 -20.08 1.62
CA ILE A 151 13.21 -18.70 2.12
C ILE A 151 12.34 -18.49 3.37
N ALA A 152 11.11 -19.01 3.39
CA ALA A 152 10.22 -18.94 4.54
C ALA A 152 10.81 -19.63 5.78
N ILE A 153 11.33 -20.85 5.61
CA ILE A 153 11.95 -21.63 6.70
C ILE A 153 13.18 -20.91 7.23
N LEU A 154 14.04 -20.38 6.35
CA LEU A 154 15.23 -19.63 6.75
C LEU A 154 14.87 -18.37 7.55
N ALA A 155 13.84 -17.62 7.12
CA ALA A 155 13.37 -16.44 7.85
C ALA A 155 12.79 -16.80 9.23
N MET A 156 12.03 -17.90 9.33
CA MET A 156 11.52 -18.40 10.62
C MET A 156 12.66 -18.86 11.54
N ALA A 157 13.66 -19.56 11.01
CA ALA A 157 14.83 -19.98 11.78
C ALA A 157 15.63 -18.77 12.28
N ALA A 158 15.83 -17.75 11.44
CA ALA A 158 16.50 -16.51 11.83
C ALA A 158 15.71 -15.73 12.90
N ALA A 159 14.39 -15.67 12.77
CA ALA A 159 13.51 -15.07 13.78
C ALA A 159 13.59 -15.81 15.12
N LEU A 160 13.57 -17.15 15.08
CA LEU A 160 13.69 -17.99 16.27
C LEU A 160 15.05 -17.80 16.96
N LEU A 161 16.14 -17.73 16.20
CA LEU A 161 17.47 -17.46 16.74
C LEU A 161 17.54 -16.08 17.40
N ASN A 162 16.91 -15.07 16.82
CA ASN A 162 16.80 -13.75 17.44
C ASN A 162 16.02 -13.79 18.75
N TYR A 163 14.88 -14.49 18.79
CA TYR A 163 14.12 -14.64 20.02
C TYR A 163 14.85 -15.43 21.11
N ALA A 164 15.59 -16.47 20.71
CA ALA A 164 16.36 -17.27 21.64
C ALA A 164 17.54 -16.48 22.25
N THR A 165 18.12 -15.53 21.51
CA THR A 165 19.30 -14.76 21.94
C THR A 165 18.98 -13.39 22.52
N GLY A 166 17.86 -12.77 22.12
CA GLY A 166 17.45 -11.42 22.54
C GLY A 166 16.14 -11.36 23.34
N GLY A 167 15.46 -12.50 23.53
CA GLY A 167 14.15 -12.57 24.17
C GLY A 167 12.97 -12.32 23.22
N ILE A 168 11.76 -12.48 23.73
CA ILE A 168 10.51 -12.32 22.98
C ILE A 168 9.84 -11.00 23.40
N PRO A 169 9.73 -9.99 22.52
CA PRO A 169 9.21 -8.68 22.89
C PRO A 169 7.81 -8.69 23.51
N ILE A 170 6.88 -9.50 22.99
CA ILE A 170 5.50 -9.56 23.52
C ILE A 170 5.41 -10.14 24.94
N LEU A 171 6.45 -10.84 25.39
CA LEU A 171 6.53 -11.42 26.74
C LEU A 171 7.29 -10.53 27.73
N SER A 172 7.76 -9.35 27.30
CA SER A 172 8.46 -8.42 28.18
C SER A 172 7.49 -7.58 29.01
N ASP A 173 7.90 -7.24 30.24
CA ASP A 173 7.12 -6.40 31.17
C ASP A 173 6.88 -4.98 30.62
N ASP A 174 7.81 -4.50 29.79
CA ASP A 174 7.67 -3.29 28.97
C ASP A 174 7.86 -3.63 27.48
N VAL A 175 6.75 -3.98 26.82
CA VAL A 175 6.70 -4.30 25.39
C VAL A 175 7.13 -3.14 24.51
N ASP A 176 6.93 -1.87 24.93
CA ASP A 176 7.30 -0.72 24.12
C ASP A 176 8.77 -0.36 24.31
N GLY A 177 9.25 -0.34 25.57
CA GLY A 177 10.67 -0.20 25.89
C GLY A 177 11.53 -1.29 25.24
N SER A 178 11.11 -2.56 25.26
CA SER A 178 11.87 -3.66 24.63
C SER A 178 11.95 -3.54 23.10
N ARG A 179 10.92 -2.98 22.46
CA ARG A 179 10.91 -2.70 21.02
C ARG A 179 11.79 -1.50 20.66
N PHE A 180 11.87 -0.50 21.52
CA PHE A 180 12.69 0.69 21.29
C PHE A 180 14.15 0.51 21.73
N ALA A 181 14.44 -0.36 22.69
CA ALA A 181 15.79 -0.61 23.19
C ALA A 181 16.71 -1.32 22.17
N GLY A 182 16.18 -1.77 21.03
CA GLY A 182 17.00 -2.36 19.96
C GLY A 182 17.54 -3.76 20.27
N ASN A 183 17.08 -4.39 21.35
CA ASN A 183 17.64 -5.65 21.85
C ASN A 183 17.05 -6.84 21.09
N TYR A 184 17.50 -7.00 19.86
CA TYR A 184 16.86 -7.84 18.85
C TYR A 184 17.55 -9.20 18.64
N GLY A 185 18.47 -9.58 19.52
CA GLY A 185 19.28 -10.79 19.39
C GLY A 185 20.43 -10.67 18.39
N ILE A 186 21.15 -11.77 18.17
CA ILE A 186 22.40 -11.80 17.40
C ILE A 186 22.25 -11.41 15.91
N LEU A 187 21.08 -11.64 15.32
CA LEU A 187 20.73 -11.23 13.96
C LEU A 187 19.78 -10.02 13.97
N GLY A 188 19.78 -9.22 15.04
CA GLY A 188 18.82 -8.13 15.20
C GLY A 188 18.85 -7.11 14.05
N ARG A 189 20.04 -6.86 13.51
CA ARG A 189 20.26 -5.99 12.34
C ARG A 189 19.62 -6.51 11.04
N PHE A 190 19.29 -7.80 10.96
CA PHE A 190 18.62 -8.41 9.81
C PHE A 190 17.10 -8.42 9.91
N TRP A 191 16.49 -7.92 11.00
CA TRP A 191 15.03 -7.80 11.10
C TRP A 191 14.37 -7.07 9.92
N PRO A 192 14.96 -6.00 9.36
CA PRO A 192 14.42 -5.37 8.15
C PRO A 192 14.30 -6.31 6.94
N LEU A 193 14.97 -7.46 6.91
CA LEU A 193 14.81 -8.48 5.87
C LEU A 193 13.91 -9.65 6.32
N ILE A 194 14.00 -10.04 7.59
CA ILE A 194 13.22 -11.16 8.15
C ILE A 194 11.72 -10.84 8.17
N LEU A 195 11.32 -9.67 8.68
CA LEU A 195 9.89 -9.30 8.84
C LEU A 195 9.13 -9.24 7.50
N PRO A 196 9.65 -8.59 6.44
CA PRO A 196 9.02 -8.60 5.12
C PRO A 196 8.83 -10.02 4.56
N ILE A 197 9.79 -10.91 4.75
CA ILE A 197 9.68 -12.29 4.27
C ILE A 197 8.53 -13.00 5.00
N LEU A 198 8.44 -12.87 6.32
CA LEU A 198 7.32 -13.41 7.10
C LEU A 198 5.96 -12.84 6.63
N GLN A 199 5.89 -11.53 6.39
CA GLN A 199 4.69 -10.88 5.82
C GLN A 199 4.33 -11.44 4.44
N VAL A 200 5.32 -11.61 3.56
CA VAL A 200 5.16 -12.19 2.22
C VAL A 200 4.66 -13.63 2.29
N VAL A 201 5.12 -14.43 3.25
CA VAL A 201 4.61 -15.80 3.46
C VAL A 201 3.13 -15.79 3.82
N VAL A 202 2.68 -14.87 4.67
CA VAL A 202 1.25 -14.68 4.97
C VAL A 202 0.47 -14.31 3.71
N ILE A 203 0.97 -13.33 2.92
CA ILE A 203 0.31 -12.90 1.68
C ILE A 203 0.25 -14.06 0.66
N VAL A 204 1.32 -14.86 0.53
CA VAL A 204 1.34 -16.06 -0.32
C VAL A 204 0.27 -17.06 0.11
N ALA A 205 0.21 -17.39 1.41
CA ALA A 205 -0.77 -18.33 1.93
C ALA A 205 -2.20 -17.86 1.65
N SER A 206 -2.51 -16.59 1.91
CA SER A 206 -3.80 -15.98 1.63
C SER A 206 -4.13 -15.93 0.13
N THR A 207 -3.16 -15.60 -0.72
CA THR A 207 -3.33 -15.61 -2.18
C THR A 207 -3.69 -17.01 -2.69
N ARG A 208 -3.04 -18.04 -2.15
CA ARG A 208 -3.33 -19.44 -2.46
C ARG A 208 -4.72 -19.89 -1.97
N ILE A 209 -5.17 -19.40 -0.81
CA ILE A 209 -6.54 -19.64 -0.31
C ILE A 209 -7.56 -18.98 -1.25
N LEU A 210 -7.35 -17.70 -1.61
CA LEU A 210 -8.23 -16.96 -2.52
C LEU A 210 -8.35 -17.65 -3.88
N ALA A 211 -7.24 -18.22 -4.39
CA ALA A 211 -7.20 -18.98 -5.63
C ALA A 211 -7.72 -20.43 -5.50
N ARG A 212 -8.22 -20.84 -4.33
CA ARG A 212 -8.65 -22.22 -4.01
C ARG A 212 -7.58 -23.29 -4.31
N ASN A 213 -6.31 -22.93 -4.21
CA ASN A 213 -5.16 -23.80 -4.43
C ASN A 213 -4.22 -23.83 -3.21
N SER A 214 -4.82 -23.89 -2.03
CA SER A 214 -4.09 -23.93 -0.76
C SER A 214 -3.79 -25.36 -0.37
N GLY A 215 -2.51 -25.70 -0.31
CA GLY A 215 -2.04 -26.96 0.29
C GLY A 215 -1.80 -26.78 1.79
N ARG A 216 -1.93 -27.87 2.57
CA ARG A 216 -1.71 -27.89 4.03
C ARG A 216 -0.40 -27.19 4.44
N ARG A 217 0.67 -27.38 3.66
CA ARG A 217 1.97 -26.73 3.90
C ARG A 217 1.92 -25.19 3.93
N TRP A 218 1.13 -24.57 3.06
CA TRP A 218 1.08 -23.10 2.97
C TRP A 218 0.19 -22.51 4.06
N LEU A 219 -0.87 -23.23 4.46
CA LEU A 219 -1.64 -22.88 5.65
C LEU A 219 -0.76 -22.93 6.89
N PHE A 220 0.00 -24.01 7.06
CA PHE A 220 0.93 -24.16 8.17
C PHE A 220 2.00 -23.05 8.20
N LEU A 221 2.69 -22.82 7.08
CA LEU A 221 3.69 -21.76 7.00
C LEU A 221 3.11 -20.36 7.20
N GLY A 222 1.90 -20.10 6.70
CA GLY A 222 1.20 -18.83 6.89
C GLY A 222 0.83 -18.58 8.35
N LEU A 223 0.28 -19.60 9.04
CA LEU A 223 -0.04 -19.53 10.47
C LEU A 223 1.22 -19.39 11.32
N LEU A 224 2.27 -20.12 10.98
CA LEU A 224 3.55 -20.02 11.67
C LEU A 224 4.15 -18.62 11.49
N ALA A 225 4.18 -18.08 10.27
CA ALA A 225 4.66 -16.73 10.02
C ALA A 225 3.83 -15.67 10.78
N LEU A 226 2.51 -15.84 10.83
CA LEU A 226 1.62 -14.99 11.63
C LEU A 226 1.98 -15.03 13.12
N LEU A 227 2.26 -16.22 13.66
CA LEU A 227 2.73 -16.39 15.04
C LEU A 227 4.06 -15.66 15.28
N PHE A 228 5.05 -15.80 14.41
CA PHE A 228 6.32 -15.08 14.53
C PHE A 228 6.12 -13.54 14.47
N LEU A 229 5.26 -13.06 13.57
CA LEU A 229 4.92 -11.63 13.53
C LEU A 229 4.25 -11.17 14.84
N LEU A 230 3.49 -12.04 15.50
CA LEU A 230 2.84 -11.76 16.79
C LEU A 230 3.86 -11.65 17.91
N LEU A 231 4.78 -12.62 17.97
CA LEU A 231 5.85 -12.66 18.96
C LEU A 231 6.77 -11.44 18.89
N SER A 232 6.91 -10.83 17.71
CA SER A 232 7.65 -9.59 17.51
C SER A 232 7.05 -8.37 18.24
N GLY A 233 5.81 -8.45 18.74
CA GLY A 233 5.14 -7.36 19.47
C GLY A 233 4.77 -6.14 18.61
N GLY A 234 5.04 -6.18 17.30
CA GLY A 234 4.83 -5.07 16.38
C GLY A 234 3.45 -5.09 15.71
N ARG A 235 2.55 -4.20 16.14
CA ARG A 235 1.19 -4.06 15.58
C ARG A 235 1.17 -3.77 14.08
N SER A 236 2.04 -2.88 13.63
CA SER A 236 2.19 -2.49 12.22
C SER A 236 2.61 -3.66 11.32
N LEU A 237 3.17 -4.72 11.89
CA LEU A 237 3.67 -5.88 11.14
C LEU A 237 2.53 -6.71 10.53
N PHE A 238 1.32 -6.63 11.10
CA PHE A 238 0.12 -7.28 10.56
C PHE A 238 -0.64 -6.41 9.56
N VAL A 239 -0.53 -5.10 9.68
CA VAL A 239 -1.30 -4.17 8.86
C VAL A 239 -0.87 -4.25 7.40
N ILE A 240 0.44 -4.35 7.12
CA ILE A 240 0.97 -4.50 5.75
C ILE A 240 0.39 -5.73 5.02
N PRO A 241 0.50 -6.97 5.55
CA PRO A 241 -0.06 -8.14 4.86
C PRO A 241 -1.59 -8.06 4.73
N LEU A 242 -2.31 -7.52 5.73
CA LEU A 242 -3.76 -7.33 5.64
C LEU A 242 -4.16 -6.36 4.52
N ILE A 243 -3.48 -5.21 4.41
CA ILE A 243 -3.69 -4.26 3.32
C ILE A 243 -3.38 -4.93 1.98
N ALA A 244 -2.24 -5.62 1.85
CA ALA A 244 -1.84 -6.28 0.61
C ALA A 244 -2.91 -7.30 0.16
N ILE A 245 -3.41 -8.13 1.08
CA ILE A 245 -4.50 -9.09 0.83
C ILE A 245 -5.79 -8.37 0.43
N GLY A 246 -6.14 -7.26 1.09
CA GLY A 246 -7.29 -6.43 0.73
C GLY A 246 -7.19 -5.89 -0.71
N LEU A 247 -6.04 -5.32 -1.06
CA LEU A 247 -5.76 -4.81 -2.41
C LEU A 247 -5.80 -5.92 -3.47
N LEU A 248 -5.22 -7.10 -3.17
CA LEU A 248 -5.32 -8.29 -4.01
C LEU A 248 -6.78 -8.68 -4.23
N THR A 249 -7.56 -8.74 -3.15
CA THR A 249 -8.98 -9.09 -3.20
C THR A 249 -9.77 -8.12 -4.07
N VAL A 250 -9.48 -6.82 -3.99
CA VAL A 250 -10.11 -5.79 -4.82
C VAL A 250 -9.83 -6.03 -6.31
N ASP A 251 -8.59 -6.30 -6.68
CA ASP A 251 -8.23 -6.49 -8.09
C ASP A 251 -8.69 -7.85 -8.65
N PHE A 252 -8.65 -8.90 -7.83
CA PHE A 252 -9.03 -10.26 -8.24
C PHE A 252 -10.54 -10.49 -8.20
N LEU A 253 -11.20 -10.24 -7.06
CA LEU A 253 -12.62 -10.54 -6.88
C LEU A 253 -13.53 -9.41 -7.38
N ARG A 254 -12.99 -8.19 -7.55
CA ARG A 254 -13.76 -6.98 -7.94
C ARG A 254 -15.05 -6.81 -7.13
N PRO A 255 -14.96 -6.78 -5.78
CA PRO A 255 -16.12 -6.60 -4.93
C PRO A 255 -16.82 -5.28 -5.22
N ARG A 256 -18.13 -5.22 -4.94
CA ARG A 256 -18.91 -3.99 -5.09
C ARG A 256 -18.32 -2.89 -4.19
N PHE A 257 -18.40 -1.64 -4.63
CA PHE A 257 -17.88 -0.49 -3.87
C PHE A 257 -18.39 -0.45 -2.42
N ARG A 258 -19.68 -0.78 -2.19
CA ARG A 258 -20.25 -0.87 -0.84
C ARG A 258 -19.52 -1.86 0.06
N THR A 259 -19.13 -3.02 -0.46
CA THR A 259 -18.35 -4.02 0.29
C THR A 259 -16.98 -3.47 0.65
N ILE A 260 -16.28 -2.82 -0.29
CA ILE A 260 -14.99 -2.18 -0.04
C ILE A 260 -15.11 -1.13 1.06
N LEU A 261 -16.13 -0.27 0.97
CA LEU A 261 -16.37 0.79 1.95
C LEU A 261 -16.68 0.24 3.34
N LEU A 262 -17.59 -0.74 3.44
CA LEU A 262 -17.95 -1.37 4.72
C LEU A 262 -16.76 -2.11 5.34
N SER A 263 -15.96 -2.83 4.54
CA SER A 263 -14.73 -3.49 5.00
C SER A 263 -13.68 -2.48 5.47
N ALA A 264 -13.53 -1.34 4.80
CA ALA A 264 -12.63 -0.28 5.23
C ALA A 264 -13.08 0.31 6.59
N ILE A 265 -14.36 0.66 6.73
CA ILE A 265 -14.93 1.18 7.99
C ILE A 265 -14.74 0.17 9.12
N GLY A 266 -15.07 -1.10 8.88
CA GLY A 266 -14.88 -2.17 9.87
C GLY A 266 -13.40 -2.35 10.25
N GLY A 267 -12.49 -2.30 9.28
CA GLY A 267 -11.05 -2.35 9.52
C GLY A 267 -10.55 -1.19 10.38
N PHE A 268 -10.97 0.05 10.09
CA PHE A 268 -10.65 1.22 10.91
C PHE A 268 -11.19 1.12 12.32
N ALA A 269 -12.44 0.66 12.49
CA ALA A 269 -13.04 0.46 13.81
C ALA A 269 -12.27 -0.60 14.63
N ILE A 270 -11.88 -1.71 14.00
CA ILE A 270 -11.07 -2.76 14.64
C ILE A 270 -9.70 -2.19 15.04
N ILE A 271 -9.01 -1.47 14.15
CA ILE A 271 -7.72 -0.84 14.46
C ILE A 271 -7.84 0.14 15.63
N GLY A 272 -8.88 0.99 15.63
CA GLY A 272 -9.15 1.93 16.72
C GLY A 272 -9.47 1.23 18.05
N ALA A 273 -10.33 0.21 18.02
CA ALA A 273 -10.69 -0.57 19.19
C ALA A 273 -9.48 -1.31 19.80
N PHE A 274 -8.65 -1.94 18.97
CA PHE A 274 -7.39 -2.54 19.41
C PHE A 274 -6.40 -1.51 19.94
N GLY A 275 -6.33 -0.32 19.31
CA GLY A 275 -5.52 0.79 19.78
C GLY A 275 -5.92 1.24 21.18
N TYR A 276 -7.23 1.43 21.39
CA TYR A 276 -7.80 1.84 22.67
C TYR A 276 -7.66 0.79 23.77
N ALA A 277 -8.00 -0.47 23.48
CA ALA A 277 -7.81 -1.57 24.43
C ALA A 277 -6.35 -1.68 24.90
N ARG A 278 -5.39 -1.40 24.01
CA ARG A 278 -3.97 -1.34 24.36
C ARG A 278 -3.65 -0.15 25.26
N THR A 279 -4.17 1.04 24.96
CA THR A 279 -3.96 2.21 25.81
C THR A 279 -4.41 1.96 27.24
N LEU A 280 -5.44 1.13 27.44
CA LEU A 280 -5.92 0.73 28.77
C LEU A 280 -5.06 -0.36 29.45
N GLY A 281 -4.40 -1.23 28.68
CA GLY A 281 -3.72 -2.44 29.20
C GLY A 281 -2.21 -2.34 29.40
N SER A 282 -1.55 -1.22 29.06
CA SER A 282 -0.10 -1.05 29.19
C SER A 282 0.30 -0.46 30.56
N SER A 283 1.46 -0.83 31.09
CA SER A 283 2.04 -0.29 32.33
C SER A 283 2.36 1.22 32.25
N GLY A 284 2.42 1.82 31.06
CA GLY A 284 2.49 3.28 30.81
C GLY A 284 1.14 3.93 30.45
N SER A 285 0.03 3.20 30.63
CA SER A 285 -1.33 3.62 30.25
C SER A 285 -1.75 4.94 30.88
N GLN A 286 -1.36 5.24 32.12
CA GLN A 286 -1.81 6.46 32.81
C GLN A 286 -1.39 7.74 32.09
N ALA A 287 -0.16 7.82 31.55
CA ALA A 287 0.28 8.98 30.78
C ALA A 287 -0.47 9.10 29.44
N SER A 288 -0.74 7.98 28.78
CA SER A 288 -1.49 7.96 27.52
C SER A 288 -2.99 8.24 27.74
N ILE A 289 -3.61 7.68 28.79
CA ILE A 289 -5.00 7.93 29.20
C ILE A 289 -5.16 9.38 29.65
N SER A 290 -4.21 9.91 30.43
CA SER A 290 -4.20 11.34 30.79
C SER A 290 -4.04 12.23 29.56
N TYR A 291 -3.17 11.85 28.60
CA TYR A 291 -3.02 12.56 27.33
C TYR A 291 -4.31 12.53 26.47
N LEU A 292 -5.05 11.42 26.47
CA LEU A 292 -6.36 11.30 25.80
C LEU A 292 -7.43 12.10 26.53
N GLY A 293 -7.53 11.98 27.85
CA GLY A 293 -8.54 12.65 28.68
C GLY A 293 -8.37 14.16 28.73
N THR A 294 -7.14 14.67 28.73
CA THR A 294 -6.85 16.11 28.60
C THR A 294 -7.25 16.70 27.24
N ARG A 295 -7.54 15.85 26.25
CA ARG A 295 -7.98 16.24 24.90
C ARG A 295 -9.42 15.82 24.59
N GLU A 296 -10.16 15.28 25.57
CA GLU A 296 -11.52 14.74 25.37
C GLU A 296 -11.56 13.66 24.26
N GLN A 297 -10.49 12.88 24.12
CA GLN A 297 -10.29 11.85 23.09
C GLN A 297 -10.17 10.44 23.66
N ASP A 298 -10.75 10.22 24.83
CA ASP A 298 -10.81 8.99 25.64
C ASP A 298 -11.80 7.96 25.07
N SER A 299 -11.78 7.79 23.74
CA SER A 299 -12.53 6.77 23.02
C SER A 299 -11.66 6.09 21.96
N TRP A 300 -12.13 4.96 21.44
CA TRP A 300 -11.47 4.28 20.32
C TRP A 300 -11.37 5.14 19.06
N PHE A 301 -12.32 6.06 18.87
CA PHE A 301 -12.29 7.03 17.79
C PHE A 301 -11.23 8.10 18.03
N GLY A 302 -11.08 8.58 19.27
CA GLY A 302 -10.04 9.53 19.64
C GLY A 302 -8.62 8.96 19.47
N ALA A 303 -8.39 7.70 19.85
CA ALA A 303 -7.11 7.02 19.62
C ALA A 303 -6.76 6.88 18.11
N LEU A 304 -7.77 6.62 17.27
CA LEU A 304 -7.62 6.60 15.82
C LEU A 304 -7.33 8.00 15.26
N ASP A 305 -8.05 9.02 15.73
CA ASP A 305 -7.87 10.41 15.29
C ASP A 305 -6.47 10.92 15.63
N ILE A 306 -5.95 10.68 16.84
CA ILE A 306 -4.56 11.02 17.22
C ILE A 306 -3.55 10.32 16.32
N SER A 307 -3.78 9.05 16.02
CA SER A 307 -2.93 8.29 15.10
C SER A 307 -2.93 8.96 13.72
N LEU A 308 -4.08 9.39 13.19
CA LEU A 308 -4.14 10.06 11.89
C LEU A 308 -3.54 11.48 11.91
N GLN A 309 -3.61 12.18 13.03
CA GLN A 309 -3.04 13.51 13.21
C GLN A 309 -1.51 13.50 13.33
N THR A 310 -0.93 12.49 13.99
CA THR A 310 0.49 12.53 14.42
C THR A 310 1.44 12.83 13.25
N GLY A 311 1.34 12.08 12.13
CA GLY A 311 2.25 12.25 10.99
C GLY A 311 2.26 13.67 10.42
N PRO A 312 1.10 14.26 10.04
CA PRO A 312 1.06 15.64 9.56
C PRO A 312 1.60 16.69 10.54
N ARG A 313 1.45 16.51 11.86
CA ARG A 313 2.02 17.44 12.86
C ARG A 313 3.52 17.27 12.99
N VAL A 314 4.04 16.05 12.92
CA VAL A 314 5.49 15.79 12.85
C VAL A 314 6.09 16.44 11.61
N MET A 315 5.41 16.34 10.46
CA MET A 315 5.81 17.03 9.24
C MET A 315 5.89 18.55 9.44
N SER A 316 4.85 19.16 10.02
CA SER A 316 4.79 20.60 10.29
C SER A 316 5.94 21.04 11.20
N ALA A 317 6.13 20.34 12.32
CA ALA A 317 7.22 20.61 13.27
C ALA A 317 8.62 20.47 12.62
N ALA A 318 8.84 19.39 11.87
CA ALA A 318 10.14 19.13 11.25
C ALA A 318 10.46 20.13 10.14
N ARG A 319 9.43 20.60 9.41
CA ARG A 319 9.55 21.66 8.41
C ARG A 319 9.99 22.99 9.02
N GLU A 320 9.40 23.37 10.15
CA GLU A 320 9.74 24.59 10.87
C GLU A 320 11.20 24.60 11.32
N VAL A 321 11.72 23.46 11.79
CA VAL A 321 13.12 23.32 12.22
C VAL A 321 14.10 23.42 11.05
N ILE A 322 13.77 22.83 9.89
CA ILE A 322 14.69 22.79 8.76
C ILE A 322 14.75 24.13 8.01
N HIS A 323 13.60 24.79 7.81
CA HIS A 323 13.38 26.03 7.04
C HIS A 323 13.98 26.02 5.61
N ASP A 324 15.31 25.93 5.46
CA ASP A 324 16.06 25.79 4.20
C ASP A 324 17.31 24.86 4.28
N ASN A 325 17.63 24.32 5.46
CA ASN A 325 18.79 23.45 5.69
C ASN A 325 18.47 21.98 5.40
N PHE A 326 18.12 21.67 4.16
CA PHE A 326 17.67 20.32 3.79
C PHE A 326 18.73 19.24 4.05
N LEU A 327 18.26 18.06 4.48
CA LEU A 327 19.08 16.91 4.83
C LEU A 327 19.75 16.25 3.61
N SER A 328 19.42 16.69 2.39
CA SER A 328 20.14 16.35 1.16
C SER A 328 20.26 14.83 0.90
N GLY A 329 19.25 14.07 1.31
CA GLY A 329 19.18 12.61 1.14
C GLY A 329 19.60 11.82 2.38
N GLN A 330 20.11 12.46 3.44
CA GLN A 330 20.48 11.77 4.67
C GLN A 330 19.27 11.07 5.30
N PHE A 331 18.08 11.68 5.25
CA PHE A 331 16.88 11.06 5.80
C PHE A 331 16.44 9.86 4.95
N PHE A 332 16.41 10.00 3.62
CA PHE A 332 16.04 8.93 2.70
C PHE A 332 16.97 7.72 2.82
N TRP A 333 18.28 7.95 2.96
CA TRP A 333 19.27 6.88 3.03
C TRP A 333 19.54 6.35 4.45
N ALA A 334 19.10 7.04 5.51
CA ALA A 334 19.41 6.69 6.90
C ALA A 334 19.06 5.22 7.25
N ASP A 335 17.92 4.70 6.79
CA ASP A 335 17.53 3.32 7.08
C ASP A 335 18.46 2.29 6.42
N LEU A 336 18.95 2.58 5.21
CA LEU A 336 19.91 1.73 4.54
C LEU A 336 21.27 1.82 5.22
N GLN A 337 21.71 3.03 5.56
CA GLN A 337 22.98 3.27 6.25
C GLN A 337 23.01 2.58 7.62
N ASN A 338 21.92 2.68 8.39
CA ASN A 338 21.73 1.98 9.64
C ASN A 338 21.79 0.45 9.45
N PHE A 339 21.09 -0.08 8.43
CA PHE A 339 21.18 -1.49 8.07
C PHE A 339 22.60 -1.91 7.64
N LEU A 340 23.37 -1.01 7.01
CA LEU A 340 24.77 -1.21 6.67
C LEU A 340 25.75 -0.94 7.83
N GLY A 341 25.24 -0.59 9.01
CA GLY A 341 26.03 -0.47 10.24
C GLY A 341 26.88 0.77 10.30
N LEU A 342 26.60 1.71 9.40
CA LEU A 342 27.07 3.07 9.52
C LEU A 342 26.33 3.66 10.72
N GLN A 343 27.03 4.36 11.61
CA GLN A 343 26.52 4.87 12.90
C GLN A 343 25.49 6.01 12.71
N VAL A 344 24.47 5.76 11.91
CA VAL A 344 23.39 6.66 11.55
C VAL A 344 22.12 6.10 12.17
N SER A 345 21.39 6.96 12.88
CA SER A 345 20.09 6.59 13.45
C SER A 345 19.09 6.27 12.33
N PRO A 346 18.15 5.34 12.55
CA PRO A 346 17.01 5.17 11.66
C PRO A 346 16.29 6.50 11.41
N SER A 347 15.69 6.64 10.23
CA SER A 347 15.18 7.95 9.77
C SER A 347 14.06 8.53 10.66
N ASP A 348 13.20 7.69 11.24
CA ASP A 348 12.21 8.13 12.23
C ASP A 348 12.83 8.67 13.52
N ARG A 349 13.92 8.07 14.01
CA ARG A 349 14.67 8.58 15.17
C ARG A 349 15.46 9.83 14.84
N LEU A 350 15.95 9.95 13.61
CA LEU A 350 16.62 11.17 13.15
C LEU A 350 15.67 12.37 13.25
N VAL A 351 14.39 12.19 12.90
CA VAL A 351 13.38 13.24 13.08
C VAL A 351 13.04 13.49 14.54
N THR A 352 13.00 12.46 15.38
CA THR A 352 12.87 12.67 16.83
C THR A 352 13.99 13.54 17.40
N VAL A 353 15.24 13.29 16.99
CA VAL A 353 16.40 14.10 17.39
C VAL A 353 16.31 15.52 16.84
N LEU A 354 15.89 15.69 15.58
CA LEU A 354 15.68 17.03 14.99
C LEU A 354 14.64 17.87 15.75
N LEU A 355 13.68 17.22 16.41
CA LEU A 355 12.65 17.89 17.21
C LEU A 355 13.06 18.09 18.67
N ASP A 356 14.34 17.97 19.00
CA ASP A 356 14.91 18.06 20.35
C ASP A 356 14.23 17.10 21.36
N ARG A 357 13.87 15.89 20.90
CA ARG A 357 13.29 14.84 21.74
C ARG A 357 14.22 13.65 21.87
N GLN A 358 14.11 12.94 23.00
CA GLN A 358 14.90 11.76 23.28
C GLN A 358 14.27 10.52 22.62
N PRO A 359 14.91 9.90 21.60
CA PRO A 359 14.34 8.74 20.90
C PRO A 359 14.10 7.53 21.78
N ASP A 360 14.85 7.41 22.87
CA ASP A 360 14.72 6.31 23.82
C ASP A 360 13.47 6.43 24.71
N GLN A 361 12.89 7.63 24.80
CA GLN A 361 11.66 7.90 25.58
C GLN A 361 10.40 7.94 24.71
N VAL A 362 10.49 8.53 23.51
CA VAL A 362 9.30 8.76 22.66
C VAL A 362 9.28 7.90 21.39
N GLY A 363 10.35 7.14 21.13
CA GLY A 363 10.51 6.35 19.91
C GLY A 363 10.81 7.21 18.67
N GLY A 364 10.60 6.62 17.50
CA GLY A 364 10.72 7.31 16.21
C GLY A 364 9.47 8.14 15.91
N LEU A 365 9.67 9.38 15.46
CA LEU A 365 8.62 10.29 14.99
C LEU A 365 8.71 10.39 13.47
N PRO A 366 8.10 9.45 12.73
CA PRO A 366 8.19 9.50 11.30
C PRO A 366 7.37 10.67 10.74
N PRO A 367 7.94 11.52 9.88
CA PRO A 367 7.14 12.44 9.08
C PRO A 367 6.28 11.61 8.10
N THR A 368 5.26 12.22 7.52
CA THR A 368 4.49 11.57 6.45
C THR A 368 5.35 11.33 5.20
N ILE A 369 4.85 10.64 4.17
CA ILE A 369 5.58 10.48 2.89
C ILE A 369 6.07 11.82 2.35
N PHE A 370 5.19 12.82 2.33
CA PHE A 370 5.55 14.12 1.78
C PHE A 370 6.49 14.88 2.71
N GLY A 371 6.31 14.74 4.03
CA GLY A 371 7.26 15.29 4.99
C GLY A 371 8.67 14.73 4.79
N GLY A 372 8.83 13.40 4.71
CA GLY A 372 10.14 12.80 4.48
C GLY A 372 10.83 13.27 3.20
N LEU A 373 10.08 13.35 2.08
CA LEU A 373 10.59 13.88 0.81
C LEU A 373 10.97 15.37 0.92
N TYR A 374 10.24 16.14 1.71
CA TYR A 374 10.53 17.55 1.94
C TYR A 374 11.78 17.74 2.80
N LEU A 375 12.00 16.94 3.84
CA LEU A 375 13.17 17.09 4.70
C LEU A 375 14.49 16.97 3.91
N ASP A 376 14.53 16.11 2.89
CA ASP A 376 15.74 15.91 2.08
C ASP A 376 15.92 16.91 0.93
N TRP A 377 14.84 17.32 0.25
CA TRP A 377 14.95 18.11 -0.99
C TRP A 377 13.88 19.20 -1.14
N GLY A 378 13.22 19.58 -0.05
CA GLY A 378 12.17 20.59 -0.02
C GLY A 378 11.00 20.27 -0.97
N MET A 379 10.41 21.33 -1.54
CA MET A 379 9.27 21.20 -2.45
C MET A 379 9.61 20.39 -3.72
N PHE A 380 10.86 20.49 -4.19
CA PHE A 380 11.32 19.69 -5.33
C PHE A 380 11.25 18.20 -5.05
N GLY A 381 11.67 17.77 -3.85
CA GLY A 381 11.55 16.40 -3.37
C GLY A 381 10.10 15.91 -3.34
N VAL A 382 9.19 16.75 -2.86
CA VAL A 382 7.76 16.43 -2.81
C VAL A 382 7.19 16.22 -4.22
N ILE A 383 7.46 17.14 -5.15
CA ILE A 383 6.95 17.05 -6.53
C ILE A 383 7.52 15.82 -7.24
N LEU A 384 8.85 15.72 -7.32
CA LEU A 384 9.50 14.65 -8.08
C LEU A 384 9.31 13.29 -7.41
N GLY A 385 9.48 13.22 -6.09
CA GLY A 385 9.33 12.00 -5.31
C GLY A 385 7.90 11.46 -5.35
N ALA A 386 6.88 12.32 -5.13
CA ALA A 386 5.49 11.88 -5.22
C ALA A 386 5.13 11.45 -6.64
N PHE A 387 5.60 12.17 -7.68
CA PHE A 387 5.43 11.77 -9.07
C PHE A 387 5.99 10.37 -9.35
N VAL A 388 7.24 10.11 -8.92
CA VAL A 388 7.88 8.80 -9.08
C VAL A 388 7.12 7.71 -8.32
N ILE A 389 6.73 7.96 -7.06
CA ILE A 389 5.94 7.00 -6.26
C ILE A 389 4.62 6.68 -6.97
N GLY A 390 3.93 7.68 -7.51
CA GLY A 390 2.69 7.51 -8.26
C GLY A 390 2.88 6.63 -9.49
N GLY A 391 3.96 6.84 -10.23
CA GLY A 391 4.34 6.00 -11.36
C GLY A 391 4.68 4.57 -10.95
N LEU A 392 5.45 4.38 -9.88
CA LEU A 392 5.82 3.07 -9.35
C LEU A 392 4.60 2.27 -8.87
N LEU A 393 3.63 2.91 -8.20
CA LEU A 393 2.38 2.27 -7.77
C LEU A 393 1.64 1.63 -8.95
N GLU A 394 1.47 2.37 -10.05
CA GLU A 394 0.80 1.82 -11.24
C GLU A 394 1.69 0.83 -11.98
N PHE A 395 2.99 1.07 -12.07
CA PHE A 395 3.94 0.16 -12.71
C PHE A 395 3.95 -1.23 -12.04
N PHE A 396 4.12 -1.29 -10.71
CA PHE A 396 4.16 -2.55 -9.99
C PHE A 396 2.82 -3.27 -10.01
N ARG A 397 1.70 -2.55 -9.83
CA ARG A 397 0.36 -3.14 -9.97
C ARG A 397 0.16 -3.75 -11.36
N ALA A 398 0.47 -2.99 -12.40
CA ALA A 398 0.33 -3.44 -13.78
C ALA A 398 1.18 -4.67 -14.06
N ARG A 399 2.42 -4.68 -13.56
CA ARG A 399 3.35 -5.79 -13.73
C ARG A 399 2.86 -7.05 -13.02
N GLY A 400 2.36 -6.92 -11.79
CA GLY A 400 1.78 -8.03 -11.02
C GLY A 400 0.55 -8.63 -11.72
N LEU A 401 -0.27 -7.80 -12.37
CA LEU A 401 -1.44 -8.27 -13.14
C LEU A 401 -1.08 -8.80 -14.53
N ALA A 402 0.01 -8.34 -15.14
CA ALA A 402 0.46 -8.79 -16.46
C ALA A 402 1.22 -10.13 -16.40
N LYS A 403 2.05 -10.31 -15.37
CA LYS A 403 2.82 -11.54 -15.12
C LYS A 403 2.22 -12.26 -13.92
N LEU A 404 1.27 -13.16 -14.17
CA LEU A 404 0.47 -13.84 -13.15
C LEU A 404 1.21 -15.00 -12.48
N ASN A 405 2.45 -14.74 -12.11
CA ASN A 405 3.22 -15.61 -11.24
C ASN A 405 3.07 -15.13 -9.80
N LEU A 406 3.11 -16.09 -8.88
CA LEU A 406 2.90 -15.81 -7.45
C LEU A 406 3.91 -14.79 -6.88
N PRO A 407 5.22 -14.85 -7.19
CA PRO A 407 6.18 -13.89 -6.67
C PRO A 407 5.89 -12.44 -7.10
N ASN A 408 5.64 -12.17 -8.38
CA ASN A 408 5.38 -10.79 -8.83
C ASN A 408 4.07 -10.26 -8.26
N ILE A 409 3.03 -11.09 -8.19
CA ILE A 409 1.77 -10.70 -7.54
C ILE A 409 2.06 -10.32 -6.09
N VAL A 410 2.69 -11.19 -5.31
CA VAL A 410 2.86 -10.92 -3.87
C VAL A 410 3.74 -9.71 -3.60
N TRP A 411 4.87 -9.59 -4.29
CA TRP A 411 5.79 -8.46 -4.08
C TRP A 411 5.26 -7.13 -4.61
N SER A 412 4.49 -7.13 -5.71
CA SER A 412 3.84 -5.92 -6.19
C SER A 412 2.81 -5.41 -5.18
N TYR A 413 1.96 -6.28 -4.63
CA TYR A 413 0.94 -5.86 -3.67
C TYR A 413 1.51 -5.58 -2.28
N TYR A 414 2.62 -6.24 -1.91
CA TYR A 414 3.43 -5.85 -0.76
C TYR A 414 3.94 -4.41 -0.91
N PHE A 415 4.50 -4.06 -2.07
CA PHE A 415 4.97 -2.70 -2.36
C PHE A 415 3.84 -1.67 -2.25
N LEU A 416 2.67 -1.94 -2.85
CA LEU A 416 1.50 -1.06 -2.74
C LEU A 416 1.05 -0.87 -1.28
N ALA A 417 0.98 -1.95 -0.51
CA ALA A 417 0.61 -1.91 0.89
C ALA A 417 1.63 -1.14 1.74
N TYR A 418 2.91 -1.31 1.45
CA TYR A 418 4.00 -0.57 2.09
C TYR A 418 3.86 0.93 1.83
N ILE A 419 3.64 1.35 0.57
CA ILE A 419 3.46 2.77 0.25
C ILE A 419 2.23 3.34 0.96
N LEU A 420 1.13 2.58 1.08
CA LEU A 420 -0.03 3.03 1.85
C LEU A 420 0.31 3.20 3.34
N MET A 421 1.06 2.28 3.94
CA MET A 421 1.54 2.42 5.33
C MET A 421 2.52 3.57 5.51
N SER A 422 3.32 3.85 4.49
CA SER A 422 4.30 4.95 4.47
C SER A 422 3.64 6.31 4.59
N VAL A 423 2.33 6.44 4.31
CA VAL A 423 1.56 7.69 4.55
C VAL A 423 1.76 8.18 5.99
N TYR A 424 1.78 7.24 6.93
CA TYR A 424 1.99 7.53 8.34
C TYR A 424 3.46 7.48 8.75
N SER A 425 4.30 6.75 8.02
CA SER A 425 5.66 6.40 8.44
C SER A 425 6.77 6.73 7.44
N TYR A 426 6.61 7.76 6.60
CA TYR A 426 7.48 8.19 5.47
C TYR A 426 7.90 7.12 4.44
N VAL A 427 8.53 7.57 3.34
CA VAL A 427 9.23 6.72 2.37
C VAL A 427 10.73 6.96 2.46
N GLY A 428 11.50 5.88 2.63
CA GLY A 428 12.97 5.89 2.65
C GLY A 428 13.52 4.66 1.92
N ALA A 429 14.84 4.62 1.72
CA ALA A 429 15.58 3.53 1.09
C ALA A 429 15.66 2.28 1.97
N LYS A 430 14.54 1.83 2.54
CA LYS A 430 14.53 0.69 3.46
C LYS A 430 15.01 -0.57 2.72
N PRO A 431 15.84 -1.42 3.34
CA PRO A 431 16.36 -2.63 2.70
C PRO A 431 15.26 -3.52 2.12
N ASN A 432 14.12 -3.62 2.79
CA ASN A 432 12.96 -4.40 2.33
C ASN A 432 12.31 -3.84 1.07
N LEU A 433 12.23 -2.51 0.94
CA LEU A 433 11.68 -1.87 -0.24
C LEU A 433 12.58 -2.05 -1.45
N LEU A 434 13.88 -1.86 -1.26
CA LEU A 434 14.87 -2.11 -2.32
C LEU A 434 14.83 -3.57 -2.75
N PHE A 435 14.78 -4.50 -1.79
CA PHE A 435 14.63 -5.92 -2.07
C PHE A 435 13.33 -6.23 -2.81
N ALA A 436 12.19 -5.70 -2.37
CA ALA A 436 10.91 -5.87 -3.04
C ALA A 436 10.94 -5.35 -4.50
N ALA A 437 11.53 -4.18 -4.73
CA ALA A 437 11.70 -3.62 -6.06
C ALA A 437 12.59 -4.50 -6.94
N VAL A 438 13.74 -4.95 -6.43
CA VAL A 438 14.65 -5.88 -7.12
C VAL A 438 13.92 -7.18 -7.46
N VAL A 439 13.20 -7.78 -6.52
CA VAL A 439 12.43 -9.00 -6.79
C VAL A 439 11.35 -8.72 -7.84
N CYS A 440 10.56 -7.66 -7.75
CA CYS A 440 9.58 -7.35 -8.80
C CYS A 440 10.21 -7.11 -10.18
N LEU A 441 11.38 -6.48 -10.26
CA LEU A 441 12.07 -6.17 -11.51
C LEU A 441 12.73 -7.42 -12.12
N PHE A 442 13.41 -8.23 -11.31
CA PHE A 442 14.29 -9.32 -11.78
C PHE A 442 13.74 -10.72 -11.54
N ALA A 443 12.81 -10.91 -10.60
CA ALA A 443 12.18 -12.20 -10.38
C ALA A 443 11.30 -12.53 -11.59
N PHE A 444 11.88 -13.33 -12.47
CA PHE A 444 11.21 -14.13 -13.48
C PHE A 444 10.81 -13.35 -14.75
N ASP A 445 11.82 -12.83 -15.43
CA ASP A 445 11.84 -12.78 -16.91
C ASP A 445 12.17 -14.16 -17.54
N ARG A 446 12.35 -15.20 -16.70
CA ARG A 446 12.72 -16.57 -17.10
C ARG A 446 11.56 -17.50 -17.49
N ASP A 447 10.30 -17.05 -17.46
CA ASP A 447 9.18 -17.82 -18.03
C ASP A 447 8.85 -17.40 -19.48
N LYS A 448 9.85 -16.92 -20.23
CA LYS A 448 9.84 -17.06 -21.69
C LYS A 448 10.06 -18.55 -22.01
N GLY A 449 9.02 -19.38 -21.91
CA GLY A 449 9.17 -20.78 -22.31
C GLY A 449 8.09 -21.80 -21.93
N VAL A 450 6.98 -21.43 -21.28
CA VAL A 450 5.90 -22.42 -20.99
C VAL A 450 4.51 -21.94 -21.46
N PHE A 451 4.50 -21.13 -22.51
CA PHE A 451 3.48 -21.25 -23.54
C PHE A 451 4.15 -21.90 -24.76
N SER A 452 4.69 -23.11 -24.56
CA SER A 452 4.72 -24.08 -25.65
C SER A 452 3.29 -24.19 -26.13
N GLU A 453 3.09 -23.93 -27.41
CA GLU A 453 1.90 -24.29 -28.15
C GLU A 453 1.52 -25.73 -27.78
N ASN A 454 0.55 -25.91 -26.90
CA ASN A 454 -0.34 -27.06 -27.01
C ASN A 454 -1.41 -26.64 -28.02
N SER A 455 -0.98 -26.54 -29.27
CA SER A 455 -1.79 -26.57 -30.48
C SER A 455 -2.31 -27.98 -30.80
N ASN A 456 -2.10 -28.96 -29.91
CA ASN A 456 -2.68 -30.28 -30.03
C ASN A 456 -3.92 -30.45 -29.13
N GLY A 457 -5.09 -30.24 -29.74
CA GLY A 457 -6.20 -31.15 -29.54
C GLY A 457 -7.24 -30.80 -28.46
N PHE A 458 -7.81 -29.59 -28.48
CA PHE A 458 -9.18 -29.43 -27.97
C PHE A 458 -10.16 -29.83 -29.09
N LYS A 459 -10.36 -31.14 -29.29
CA LYS A 459 -11.55 -31.63 -29.99
C LYS A 459 -12.74 -31.25 -29.12
N VAL A 460 -13.40 -30.15 -29.48
CA VAL A 460 -14.80 -29.92 -29.08
C VAL A 460 -15.57 -31.11 -29.62
N SER A 461 -15.87 -32.08 -28.75
CA SER A 461 -16.92 -33.04 -29.04
C SER A 461 -18.18 -32.23 -29.26
N ARG A 462 -18.57 -32.07 -30.54
CA ARG A 462 -19.92 -31.67 -30.90
C ARG A 462 -20.84 -32.65 -30.18
N VAL A 463 -21.54 -32.16 -29.16
CA VAL A 463 -22.74 -32.81 -28.65
C VAL A 463 -23.65 -32.99 -29.86
N PRO A 464 -24.01 -34.23 -30.26
CA PRO A 464 -24.98 -34.42 -31.32
C PRO A 464 -26.29 -33.76 -30.86
N GLY A 465 -26.87 -32.96 -31.74
CA GLY A 465 -28.13 -32.28 -31.49
C GLY A 465 -29.19 -33.26 -30.98
N ARG A 466 -29.92 -32.81 -29.96
CA ARG A 466 -31.24 -33.36 -29.63
C ARG A 466 -32.10 -33.26 -30.90
N GLY A 467 -32.17 -34.35 -31.65
CA GLY A 467 -33.20 -34.59 -32.62
C GLY A 467 -34.54 -34.68 -31.90
N GLY A 468 -35.47 -33.82 -32.28
CA GLY A 468 -36.89 -34.13 -32.14
C GLY A 468 -37.26 -35.23 -33.13
N GLY A 469 -38.27 -36.02 -32.76
CA GLY A 469 -38.94 -36.96 -33.65
C GLY A 469 -39.03 -38.37 -33.08
N ALA A 470 -40.11 -38.65 -32.35
CA ALA A 470 -40.71 -39.99 -32.31
C ALA A 470 -41.36 -40.27 -33.68
N PRO A 471 -41.27 -41.50 -34.20
CA PRO A 471 -42.38 -42.47 -34.12
C PRO A 471 -41.89 -43.92 -33.83
N THR A 472 -42.43 -44.66 -32.87
CA THR A 472 -43.57 -45.62 -32.92
C THR A 472 -43.48 -46.77 -33.95
N GLY A 473 -43.54 -48.02 -33.46
CA GLY A 473 -43.92 -49.25 -34.17
C GLY A 473 -42.81 -50.32 -34.17
N PHE A 474 -42.89 -51.41 -33.38
CA PHE A 474 -43.54 -52.72 -33.70
C PHE A 474 -43.03 -53.30 -35.04
N ASP A 475 -42.64 -54.56 -35.23
CA ASP A 475 -42.60 -55.79 -34.42
C ASP A 475 -41.82 -56.85 -35.23
N GLY A 476 -41.47 -57.98 -34.63
CA GLY A 476 -41.38 -59.25 -35.39
C GLY A 476 -40.01 -59.75 -35.87
N ARG A 477 -39.36 -60.57 -35.04
CA ARG A 477 -38.71 -61.83 -35.47
C ARG A 477 -39.83 -62.79 -35.93
N PRO A 478 -39.62 -63.78 -36.84
CA PRO A 478 -38.73 -64.93 -36.55
C PRO A 478 -38.08 -65.64 -37.75
N ASN A 479 -37.18 -66.57 -37.38
CA ASN A 479 -36.66 -67.76 -38.08
C ASN A 479 -36.14 -67.63 -39.52
#